data_AF-A0AAV4CTI6-F1
#
_entry.id   AF-A0AAV4CTI6-F1
#
_cell.length_a   1.000
_cell.length_b   1.000
_cell.length_c   1.000
_cell.angle_alpha   90.00
_cell.angle_beta   90.00
_cell.angle_gamma   90.00
#
_symmetry.space_group_name_H-M   'P 1'
#
loop_
_entity.id
_entity.type
_entity.pdbx_description
1 polymer ?
#
loop_
_entity_poly.entity_id
_entity_poly.type
_entity_poly.pdbx_seq_one_letter_code
_entity_poly.pdbx_strand_id
1 'polypeptide(L)' 'MLISETNALNEAKRILEKNLAETDNPLHIAQECLYNREKRQSIDLVHDCPEKELIREVDLIKRCQERMRNTVDR' A
#
# COMPACT_ATOMS: atom_id res chain seq x y z
N MET A 1 -27.59 21.91 8.77
CA MET A 1 -27.15 20.74 9.56
C MET A 1 -26.85 19.58 8.62
N LEU A 2 -27.85 19.01 7.92
CA LEU A 2 -27.66 17.89 6.98
C LEU A 2 -26.66 18.15 5.83
N ILE A 3 -26.76 19.30 5.13
CA ILE A 3 -25.84 19.64 4.02
C ILE A 3 -24.37 19.67 4.47
N SER A 4 -24.12 20.16 5.70
CA SER A 4 -22.76 20.22 6.26
C SER A 4 -22.21 18.82 6.52
N GLU A 5 -23.05 17.92 7.04
CA GLU A 5 -22.67 16.52 7.30
C GLU A 5 -22.43 15.76 5.99
N THR A 6 -23.28 15.96 4.98
CA THR A 6 -23.08 15.37 3.64
C THR A 6 -21.78 15.86 3.00
N ASN A 7 -21.48 17.17 3.10
CA ASN A 7 -20.24 17.73 2.57
C ASN A 7 -19.01 17.19 3.30
N ALA A 8 -19.08 17.06 4.63
CA ALA A 8 -18.00 16.48 5.43
C ALA A 8 -17.71 15.02 5.05
N LEU A 9 -18.77 14.22 4.84
CA LEU A 9 -18.64 12.83 4.41
C LEU A 9 -18.03 12.72 3.00
N ASN A 10 -18.47 13.56 2.06
CA ASN A 10 -17.93 13.59 0.70
C ASN A 10 -16.44 13.96 0.68
N GLU A 11 -16.02 14.95 1.49
CA GLU A 11 -14.62 15.31 1.57
C GLU A 11 -13.78 14.20 2.22
N ALA A 12 -14.29 13.55 3.27
CA ALA A 12 -13.63 12.40 3.88
C ALA A 12 -13.45 11.25 2.87
N LYS A 13 -14.47 10.97 2.05
CA LYS A 13 -14.38 9.98 0.96
C LYS A 13 -13.32 10.37 -0.08
N ARG A 14 -13.31 11.62 -0.53
CA ARG A 14 -12.32 12.13 -1.50
C ARG A 14 -10.89 12.02 -0.98
N ILE A 15 -10.67 12.36 0.28
CA ILE A 15 -9.35 12.24 0.94
C ILE A 15 -8.94 10.77 1.02
N LEU A 16 -9.87 9.87 1.37
CA LEU A 16 -9.59 8.45 1.44
C LEU A 16 -9.21 7.86 0.07
N GLU A 17 -9.92 8.23 -0.99
CA GLU A 17 -9.61 7.83 -2.37
C GLU A 17 -8.23 8.34 -2.82
N LYS A 18 -7.89 9.59 -2.48
CA LYS A 18 -6.56 10.16 -2.73
C LYS A 18 -5.46 9.39 -2.00
N ASN A 19 -5.65 9.13 -0.70
CA ASN A 19 -4.68 8.38 0.10
C ASN A 19 -4.52 6.95 -0.41
N LEU A 20 -5.60 6.30 -0.88
CA LEU A 20 -5.53 4.99 -1.51
C LEU A 20 -4.62 5.03 -2.75
N ALA A 21 -4.81 5.99 -3.65
CA ALA A 21 -3.96 6.15 -4.83
C ALA A 21 -2.50 6.45 -4.47
N GLU A 22 -2.25 7.24 -3.42
CA GLU A 22 -0.90 7.56 -2.96
C GLU A 22 -0.11 6.34 -2.45
N THR A 23 -0.79 5.25 -2.08
CA THR A 23 -0.11 3.99 -1.68
C THR A 23 0.42 3.16 -2.85
N ASP A 24 0.04 3.43 -4.10
CA ASP A 24 0.51 2.68 -5.26
C ASP A 24 2.02 2.87 -5.49
N ASN A 25 2.53 4.09 -5.28
CA ASN A 25 3.95 4.38 -5.42
C ASN A 25 4.84 3.61 -4.43
N PRO A 26 4.62 3.66 -3.10
CA PRO A 26 5.40 2.86 -2.16
C PRO A 26 5.24 1.34 -2.38
N LEU A 27 4.04 0.87 -2.79
CA LEU A 27 3.86 -0.54 -3.15
C LEU A 27 4.77 -0.95 -4.32
N HIS A 28 4.80 -0.13 -5.36
CA HIS A 28 5.63 -0.37 -6.55
C HIS A 28 7.12 -0.43 -6.17
N ILE A 29 7.60 0.54 -5.40
CA ILE A 29 9.01 0.58 -4.95
C ILE A 29 9.37 -0.65 -4.12
N ALA A 30 8.53 -1.05 -3.16
CA ALA A 30 8.77 -2.23 -2.33
C ALA A 30 8.83 -3.52 -3.19
N GLN A 31 7.95 -3.65 -4.19
CA GLN A 31 7.96 -4.77 -5.13
C GLN A 31 9.20 -4.79 -6.03
N GLU A 32 9.63 -3.64 -6.57
CA GLU A 32 10.87 -3.55 -7.35
C GLU A 32 12.09 -3.92 -6.52
N CYS A 33 12.14 -3.46 -5.26
CA CYS A 33 13.22 -3.81 -4.33
C CYS A 33 13.27 -5.32 -4.06
N LEU A 34 12.12 -5.95 -3.86
CA LEU A 34 12.02 -7.39 -3.67
C LEU A 34 12.48 -8.14 -4.93
N TYR A 35 11.98 -7.75 -6.10
CA TYR A 35 12.34 -8.33 -7.40
C TYR A 35 13.85 -8.27 -7.68
N ASN A 36 14.48 -7.13 -7.37
CA ASN A 36 15.93 -6.96 -7.53
C ASN A 36 16.73 -7.87 -6.58
N ARG A 37 16.18 -8.20 -5.40
CA ARG A 37 16.81 -9.12 -4.44
C ARG A 37 16.67 -10.57 -4.88
N GLU A 38 15.48 -10.98 -5.33
CA GLU A 38 15.22 -12.32 -5.85
C GLU A 38 16.10 -12.67 -7.08
N LYS A 39 16.57 -11.66 -7.81
CA LYS A 39 17.48 -11.82 -8.94
C LYS A 39 18.95 -12.08 -8.59
N ARG A 40 19.33 -11.97 -7.32
CA ARG A 40 20.71 -12.25 -6.90
C ARG A 40 21.04 -13.71 -7.17
N GLN A 41 22.27 -13.98 -7.60
CA GLN A 41 22.72 -15.31 -7.99
C GLN A 41 23.91 -15.76 -7.15
N SER A 42 24.12 -17.08 -7.10
CA SER A 42 25.27 -17.71 -6.44
C SER A 42 25.36 -17.35 -4.95
N ILE A 43 26.53 -16.94 -4.45
CA ILE A 43 26.77 -16.65 -3.03
C ILE A 43 25.93 -15.47 -2.49
N ASP A 44 25.35 -14.65 -3.38
CA ASP A 44 24.51 -13.50 -3.03
C ASP A 44 23.02 -13.86 -2.87
N LEU A 45 22.61 -15.10 -3.17
CA LEU A 45 21.25 -15.57 -2.96
C LEU A 45 21.04 -15.93 -1.49
N VAL A 46 20.65 -14.93 -0.70
CA VAL A 46 20.35 -15.08 0.72
C VAL A 46 19.02 -14.40 1.02
N HIS A 47 18.11 -15.14 1.68
CA HIS A 47 16.89 -14.59 2.29
C HIS A 47 17.23 -13.74 3.51
N ASP A 48 17.84 -12.58 3.22
CA ASP A 48 18.33 -11.64 4.21
C ASP A 48 17.19 -10.93 4.94
N CYS A 49 17.52 -10.28 6.07
CA CYS A 49 16.51 -9.54 6.83
C CYS A 49 15.77 -8.50 5.98
N PRO A 50 16.44 -7.72 5.10
CA PRO A 50 15.73 -6.81 4.21
C PRO A 50 14.70 -7.48 3.27
N GLU A 51 14.97 -8.66 2.72
CA GLU A 51 13.98 -9.38 1.90
C GLU A 51 12.72 -9.71 2.69
N LYS A 52 12.87 -10.20 3.93
CA LYS A 52 11.75 -10.50 4.83
C LYS A 52 10.94 -9.25 5.18
N GLU A 53 11.62 -8.14 5.45
CA GLU A 53 10.95 -6.87 5.73
C GLU A 53 10.24 -6.29 4.49
N LEU A 54 10.80 -6.45 3.28
CA LEU A 54 10.14 -6.04 2.05
C LEU A 54 8.86 -6.85 1.78
N ILE A 55 8.89 -8.16 2.00
CA ILE A 55 7.68 -9.00 1.92
C ILE A 55 6.61 -8.49 2.91
N ARG A 56 7.02 -8.22 4.16
CA ARG A 56 6.13 -7.68 5.18
C ARG A 56 5.55 -6.33 4.80
N GLU A 57 6.36 -5.45 4.23
CA GLU A 57 5.96 -4.12 3.76
C GLU A 57 4.90 -4.23 2.65
N VAL A 58 5.16 -5.05 1.63
CA VAL A 58 4.19 -5.33 0.54
C VAL A 58 2.86 -5.83 1.11
N ASP A 59 2.89 -6.78 2.03
CA ASP A 59 1.69 -7.34 2.67
C ASP A 59 0.94 -6.31 3.51
N LEU A 60 1.65 -5.42 4.20
CA LEU A 60 1.04 -4.34 4.98
C LEU A 60 0.36 -3.32 4.08
N ILE A 61 1.04 -2.88 3.01
CA ILE A 61 0.48 -1.91 2.07
C ILE A 61 -0.78 -2.48 1.41
N LYS A 62 -0.75 -3.72 0.93
CA LYS A 62 -1.93 -4.38 0.33
C LYS A 62 -3.11 -4.48 1.29
N ARG A 63 -2.87 -4.84 2.55
CA ARG A 63 -3.92 -4.87 3.59
C ARG A 63 -4.51 -3.48 3.86
N CYS A 64 -3.67 -2.44 3.87
CA CYS A 64 -4.15 -1.06 3.98
C CYS A 64 -5.01 -0.68 2.77
N GLN A 65 -4.56 -0.98 1.54
CA GLN A 65 -5.31 -0.74 0.32
C GLN A 65 -6.67 -1.43 0.32
N GLU A 66 -6.72 -2.70 0.71
CA GLU A 66 -7.97 -3.47 0.84
C GLU A 66 -8.94 -2.81 1.84
N ARG A 67 -8.44 -2.42 3.02
CA ARG A 67 -9.26 -1.74 4.04
C ARG A 67 -9.81 -0.40 3.55
N MET A 68 -8.99 0.40 2.86
CA MET A 68 -9.42 1.69 2.31
C MET A 68 -10.47 1.49 1.21
N ARG A 69 -10.25 0.55 0.28
CA ARG A 69 -11.18 0.20 -0.81
C ARG A 69 -12.54 -0.26 -0.27
N ASN A 70 -12.52 -1.19 0.69
CA ASN A 70 -13.73 -1.66 1.38
C ASN A 70 -14.49 -0.54 2.11
N THR A 71 -13.81 0.54 2.50
CA THR A 71 -14.43 1.69 3.15
C THR A 71 -15.00 2.69 2.14
N VAL A 72 -14.39 2.82 0.96
CA VAL A 72 -14.86 3.67 -0.16
C VAL A 72 -16.09 3.06 -0.86
N ASP A 73 -16.12 1.74 -0.98
CA ASP A 73 -17.16 0.96 -1.67
C ASP A 73 -18.42 0.73 -0.79
N ARG A 74 -18.34 1.02 0.50
CA ARG A 74 -19.47 0.98 1.45
C ARG A 74 -20.28 2.27 1.42
#